data_AF-A0A820PXT6-F1
#
_entry.id   AF-A0A820PXT6-F1
#
_cell.length_a   1.000
_cell.length_b   1.000
_cell.length_c   1.000
_cell.angle_alpha   90.00
_cell.angle_beta   90.00
_cell.angle_gamma   90.00
#
_symmetry.space_group_name_H-M   'P 1'
#
loop_
_entity.id
_entity.type
_entity.pdbx_description
1 polymer ?
#
loop_
_entity_poly.entity_id
_entity_poly.type
_entity_poly.pdbx_seq_one_letter_code
_entity_poly.pdbx_strand_id
1 'polypeptide(L)' 'MVQDPPAPINAMILDRVQGSMIGMALGDALGAHVKFRSRDYLVRNPVTDIIGGGTLDLKQGQ' A
#
# COMPACT_ATOMS: atom_id res chain seq x y z
N MET A 1 -0.73 -25.92 33.17
CA MET A 1 -1.73 -25.53 32.17
C MET A 1 -1.03 -25.42 30.83
N VAL A 2 -1.07 -26.50 30.04
CA VAL A 2 -0.58 -26.45 28.65
C VAL A 2 -1.72 -25.83 27.85
N GLN A 3 -1.47 -24.66 27.25
CA GLN A 3 -2.41 -24.08 26.31
C GLN A 3 -2.45 -24.99 25.09
N ASP A 4 -3.65 -25.38 24.66
CA ASP A 4 -3.81 -26.06 23.38
C ASP A 4 -3.23 -25.18 22.26
N PRO A 5 -2.63 -25.77 21.20
CA PRO A 5 -2.18 -24.99 20.07
C PRO A 5 -3.36 -24.20 19.50
N PRO A 6 -3.18 -22.92 19.16
CA PRO A 6 -4.26 -22.12 18.60
C PRO A 6 -4.83 -22.83 17.39
N ALA A 7 -6.16 -22.76 17.22
CA ALA A 7 -6.83 -23.32 16.06
C ALA A 7 -6.10 -22.87 14.78
N PRO A 8 -5.98 -23.74 13.76
CA PRO A 8 -5.28 -23.40 12.53
C PRO A 8 -5.87 -22.11 11.97
N ILE A 9 -4.99 -21.14 11.70
CA ILE A 9 -5.40 -19.86 11.12
C ILE A 9 -6.13 -20.17 9.81
N ASN A 10 -7.33 -19.62 9.67
CA ASN A 10 -8.07 -19.72 8.41
C ASN A 10 -7.24 -19.06 7.31
N ALA A 11 -6.77 -19.86 6.34
CA ALA A 11 -5.88 -19.40 5.28
C ALA A 11 -6.49 -18.24 4.46
N MET A 12 -7.81 -18.22 4.26
CA MET A 12 -8.49 -17.12 3.56
C MET A 12 -8.50 -15.83 4.38
N ILE A 13 -8.61 -15.93 5.72
CA ILE A 13 -8.53 -14.75 6.59
C ILE A 13 -7.11 -14.22 6.62
N LEU A 14 -6.11 -15.10 6.72
CA LEU A 14 -4.71 -14.71 6.70
C LEU A 14 -4.34 -13.98 5.41
N ASP A 15 -4.73 -14.52 4.27
CA ASP A 15 -4.51 -13.92 2.95
C ASP A 15 -5.10 -12.51 2.85
N ARG A 16 -6.34 -12.33 3.31
CA ARG A 16 -6.99 -11.00 3.35
C ARG A 16 -6.28 -10.02 4.26
N VAL A 17 -5.85 -10.46 5.44
CA VAL A 17 -5.13 -9.59 6.38
C VAL A 17 -3.80 -9.16 5.78
N GLN A 18 -3.02 -10.09 5.24
CA GLN A 18 -1.74 -9.80 4.58
C GLN A 18 -1.94 -8.89 3.37
N GLY A 19 -2.90 -9.22 2.50
CA GLY A 19 -3.26 -8.41 1.36
C GLY A 19 -3.68 -6.99 1.74
N SER A 20 -4.40 -6.81 2.85
CA SER A 20 -4.79 -5.48 3.32
C SER A 20 -3.60 -4.64 3.80
N MET A 21 -2.67 -5.24 4.54
CA MET A 21 -1.47 -4.54 5.04
C MET A 21 -0.53 -4.19 3.88
N ILE A 22 -0.31 -5.12 2.95
CA ILE A 22 0.52 -4.89 1.76
C ILE A 22 -0.16 -3.85 0.85
N GLY A 23 -1.47 -3.98 0.61
CA GLY A 23 -2.25 -3.06 -0.20
C GLY A 23 -2.25 -1.63 0.35
N MET A 24 -2.29 -1.46 1.67
CA MET A 24 -2.14 -0.16 2.32
C MET A 24 -0.77 0.47 2.00
N ALA A 25 0.31 -0.29 2.18
CA ALA A 25 1.67 0.19 1.89
C ALA A 25 1.87 0.53 0.40
N LEU A 26 1.35 -0.31 -0.50
CA LEU A 26 1.37 -0.05 -1.94
C LEU A 26 0.57 1.21 -2.30
N GLY A 27 -0.60 1.41 -1.70
CA GLY A 27 -1.43 2.59 -1.93
C GLY A 27 -0.75 3.88 -1.49
N ASP A 28 -0.04 3.86 -0.36
CA ASP A 28 0.74 5.00 0.12
C ASP A 28 1.90 5.33 -0.84
N ALA A 29 2.77 4.36 -1.15
CA ALA A 29 3.90 4.55 -2.06
C ALA A 29 3.47 5.01 -3.46
N LEU A 30 2.34 4.48 -3.97
CA LEU A 30 1.77 4.90 -5.25
C LEU A 30 1.23 6.34 -5.19
N GLY A 31 0.58 6.74 -4.09
CA GLY A 31 -0.01 8.07 -3.94
C GLY A 31 0.97 9.17 -3.50
N ALA A 32 2.06 8.82 -2.83
CA ALA A 32 2.95 9.77 -2.15
C ALA A 32 3.59 10.78 -3.10
N HIS A 33 3.99 10.36 -4.31
CA HIS A 33 4.67 11.24 -5.26
C HIS A 33 3.75 12.30 -5.89
N VAL A 34 2.43 12.08 -5.88
CA VAL A 34 1.43 13.05 -6.35
C VAL A 34 0.72 13.78 -5.22
N LYS A 35 1.20 13.64 -3.98
CA LYS A 35 0.66 14.35 -2.83
C LYS A 35 0.63 15.86 -3.14
N PHE A 36 -0.50 16.50 -2.82
CA PHE A 36 -0.78 17.92 -3.09
C PHE A 36 -0.94 18.34 -4.57
N ARG A 37 -1.01 17.39 -5.52
CA ARG A 37 -1.41 17.70 -6.90
C ARG A 37 -2.93 17.84 -7.04
N SER A 38 -3.38 18.68 -7.97
CA SER A 38 -4.81 18.84 -8.25
C SER A 38 -5.39 17.64 -9.01
N ARG A 39 -6.70 17.46 -8.94
CA ARG A 39 -7.43 16.44 -9.73
C ARG A 39 -7.15 16.59 -11.23
N ASP A 40 -7.16 17.81 -11.76
CA ASP A 40 -6.89 18.09 -13.19
C ASP A 40 -5.47 17.72 -13.61
N TYR A 41 -4.51 17.81 -12.69
CA TYR A 41 -3.15 17.31 -12.94
C TYR A 41 -3.16 15.78 -13.10
N LEU A 42 -3.86 15.07 -12.21
CA LEU A 42 -3.91 13.59 -12.21
C LEU A 42 -4.66 13.02 -13.42
N VAL A 43 -5.68 13.72 -13.93
CA VAL A 43 -6.37 13.31 -15.16
C VAL A 43 -5.42 13.37 -16.36
N ARG A 44 -4.52 14.36 -16.41
CA ARG A 44 -3.53 14.52 -17.49
C ARG A 44 -2.27 13.68 -17.28
N ASN A 45 -1.94 13.36 -16.03
CA ASN A 45 -0.74 12.64 -15.63
C ASN A 45 -1.17 11.49 -14.70
N PRO A 46 -1.77 10.42 -15.26
CA PRO A 46 -2.25 9.30 -14.47
C PRO A 46 -1.09 8.59 -13.78
N VAL A 47 -1.34 8.17 -12.55
CA VAL A 47 -0.39 7.36 -11.78
C VAL A 47 -0.57 5.90 -12.18
N THR A 48 0.42 5.34 -12.87
CA THR A 48 0.38 3.95 -13.38
C THR A 48 1.44 3.05 -12.75
N ASP A 49 2.40 3.62 -12.02
CA ASP A 49 3.50 2.88 -11.41
C ASP A 49 4.00 3.57 -10.14
N ILE A 50 4.70 2.82 -9.29
CA ILE A 50 5.41 3.35 -8.14
C ILE A 50 6.74 3.91 -8.66
N ILE A 51 6.88 5.23 -8.68
CA ILE A 51 8.07 5.90 -9.26
C ILE A 51 8.90 6.70 -8.25
N GLY A 52 8.39 6.94 -7.03
CA GLY A 52 9.04 7.83 -6.06
C GLY A 52 8.93 9.33 -6.43
N GLY A 53 9.79 10.16 -5.84
CA GLY A 53 9.83 11.61 -6.05
C GLY A 53 8.77 12.37 -5.24
N GLY A 54 8.09 13.30 -5.91
CA GLY A 54 7.05 14.14 -5.31
C GLY A 54 7.59 15.19 -4.33
N THR A 55 6.71 15.70 -3.47
CA THR A 55 7.04 16.78 -2.53
C THR A 55 8.13 16.42 -1.53
N LEU A 56 8.32 15.11 -1.26
CA LEU A 56 9.27 14.60 -0.28
C LEU A 56 10.52 13.97 -0.91
N ASP A 57 10.65 14.01 -2.24
CA ASP A 57 11.76 13.41 -2.99
C ASP A 57 12.06 11.95 -2.60
N LEU A 58 11.00 11.12 -2.58
CA LEU A 58 11.06 9.73 -2.11
C LEU A 58 11.79 8.82 -3.11
N LYS A 59 12.40 7.73 -2.63
CA LYS A 59 12.83 6.66 -3.54
C LYS A 59 11.62 5.85 -4.02
N GLN A 60 11.81 5.11 -5.09
CA GLN A 60 10.82 4.14 -5.55
C GLN A 60 10.48 3.14 -4.44
N GLY A 61 9.20 3.03 -4.07
CA GLY A 61 8.70 2.11 -3.04
C GLY A 61 8.78 2.63 -1.60
N GLN A 62 9.18 3.89 -1.40
CA GLN A 62 9.10 4.56 -0.09
C GLN A 62 7.80 5.34 0.07
#